data_AF-A0A4C1VF27-F1
#
_entry.id   AF-A0A4C1VF27-F1
#
_cell.length_a   1.000
_cell.length_b   1.000
_cell.length_c   1.000
_cell.angle_alpha   90.00
_cell.angle_beta   90.00
_cell.angle_gamma   90.00
#
_symmetry.space_group_name_H-M   'P 1'
#
loop_
_entity.id
_entity.type
_entity.pdbx_description
1 polymer ?
#
loop_
_entity_poly.entity_id
_entity_poly.type
_entity_poly.pdbx_seq_one_letter_code
_entity_poly.pdbx_strand_id
1 'polypeptide(L)'
;MVHGPCGALNPLSPCMADGKCTKRYPRPLVAETVTGNDGYPVYRRRSKEDNGRTIKVKVQNQEIEIGNEFIVPYCPLLSRIFETHANVESCHSAKSIKYLCKLRHKGSDMAVLVLRRKMRMTKSATSKWADTSVLMKHCGDYCHFKFMKDIPQLYI
;
A
#
# COMPACT_ATOMS: atom_id res chain seq x y z
N MET A 1 -2.36 7.94 -8.15
CA MET A 1 -1.79 7.63 -9.48
C MET A 1 -2.71 6.63 -10.15
N VAL A 2 -2.88 6.71 -11.47
CA VAL A 2 -3.75 5.79 -12.24
C VAL A 2 -2.87 4.72 -12.89
N HIS A 3 -3.19 3.45 -12.67
CA HIS A 3 -2.63 2.37 -13.49
C HIS A 3 -3.26 2.44 -14.87
N GLY A 4 -2.44 2.51 -15.92
CA GLY A 4 -2.95 2.52 -17.29
C GLY A 4 -3.82 1.29 -17.58
N PRO A 5 -4.82 1.40 -18.48
CA PRO A 5 -5.65 0.26 -18.85
C PRO A 5 -4.79 -0.94 -19.28
N CYS A 6 -5.19 -2.12 -18.85
CA CYS A 6 -4.50 -3.38 -19.12
C CYS A 6 -5.51 -4.53 -19.04
N GLY A 7 -5.04 -5.77 -19.25
CA GLY A 7 -5.94 -6.91 -19.33
C GLY A 7 -6.76 -6.85 -20.62
N ALA A 8 -8.05 -7.16 -20.52
CA ALA A 8 -8.97 -7.11 -21.66
C ALA A 8 -9.09 -5.71 -22.28
N LEU A 9 -8.91 -4.64 -21.49
CA LEU A 9 -9.01 -3.26 -21.96
C LEU A 9 -7.81 -2.83 -22.80
N ASN A 10 -6.64 -3.44 -22.57
CA ASN A 10 -5.44 -3.20 -23.36
C ASN A 10 -4.44 -4.35 -23.20
N PRO A 11 -4.53 -5.40 -24.05
CA PRO A 11 -3.64 -6.55 -23.99
C PRO A 11 -2.18 -6.21 -24.32
N LEU A 12 -1.94 -5.10 -25.01
CA LEU A 12 -0.61 -4.65 -25.45
C LEU A 12 0.11 -3.80 -24.39
N SER A 13 -0.49 -3.62 -23.21
CA SER A 13 0.14 -2.85 -22.14
C SER A 13 1.45 -3.49 -21.66
N PRO A 14 2.52 -2.71 -21.38
CA PRO A 14 3.82 -3.25 -20.96
C PRO A 14 3.79 -4.07 -19.66
N CYS A 15 2.73 -3.91 -18.86
CA CYS A 15 2.55 -4.68 -17.63
C CYS A 15 1.98 -6.08 -17.87
N MET A 16 1.61 -6.44 -19.09
CA MET A 16 1.02 -7.73 -19.44
C MET A 16 2.10 -8.80 -19.64
N ALA A 17 1.88 -9.98 -19.05
CA ALA A 17 2.64 -11.21 -19.30
C ALA A 17 1.71 -12.41 -19.18
N ASP A 18 1.81 -13.38 -20.08
CA ASP A 18 0.98 -14.59 -20.10
C ASP A 18 -0.54 -14.30 -20.00
N GLY A 19 -0.98 -13.25 -20.71
CA GLY A 19 -2.38 -12.80 -20.72
C GLY A 19 -2.86 -12.14 -19.41
N LYS A 20 -1.97 -11.91 -18.44
CA LYS A 20 -2.31 -11.34 -17.13
C LYS A 20 -1.48 -10.09 -16.84
N CYS A 21 -2.06 -9.14 -16.13
CA CYS A 21 -1.30 -8.00 -15.61
C CYS A 21 -0.34 -8.48 -14.51
N THR A 22 0.96 -8.32 -14.72
CA THR A 22 2.02 -8.62 -13.73
C THR A 22 1.86 -7.81 -12.43
N LYS A 23 1.16 -6.67 -12.49
CA LYS A 23 0.85 -5.80 -11.35
C LYS A 23 -0.52 -6.09 -10.72
N ARG A 24 -1.22 -7.12 -11.20
CA ARG A 24 -2.53 -7.60 -10.72
C ARG A 24 -3.65 -6.56 -10.82
N TYR A 25 -3.69 -5.81 -11.92
CA TYR A 25 -4.80 -4.93 -12.26
C TYR A 25 -5.74 -5.60 -13.30
N PRO A 26 -7.04 -5.23 -13.32
CA PRO A 26 -7.73 -4.39 -12.33
C PRO A 26 -7.77 -5.04 -10.93
N ARG A 27 -7.79 -4.21 -9.89
CA ARG A 27 -7.91 -4.69 -8.49
C ARG A 27 -9.38 -4.94 -8.16
N PRO A 28 -9.69 -5.95 -7.33
CA PRO A 28 -11.07 -6.24 -6.96
C PRO A 28 -11.68 -5.07 -6.19
N LEU A 29 -12.95 -4.78 -6.47
CA LEU A 29 -13.78 -3.90 -5.66
C LEU A 29 -14.20 -4.66 -4.40
N VAL A 30 -13.85 -4.13 -3.24
CA VAL A 30 -14.21 -4.72 -1.94
C VAL A 30 -14.71 -3.62 -1.01
N ALA A 31 -15.75 -3.91 -0.25
CA ALA A 31 -16.42 -2.93 0.62
C ALA A 31 -15.56 -2.53 1.83
N GLU A 32 -14.64 -3.40 2.27
CA GLU A 32 -13.76 -3.17 3.41
C GLU A 32 -12.35 -3.68 3.13
N THR A 33 -11.37 -3.12 3.87
CA THR A 33 -9.98 -3.59 3.80
C THR A 33 -9.86 -4.89 4.58
N VAL A 34 -9.47 -5.96 3.91
CA VAL A 34 -9.30 -7.30 4.52
C VAL A 34 -7.86 -7.78 4.40
N THR A 35 -7.43 -8.64 5.31
CA THR A 35 -6.13 -9.30 5.18
C THR A 35 -6.23 -10.38 4.11
N GLY A 36 -5.45 -10.28 3.04
CA GLY A 36 -5.42 -11.27 1.97
C GLY A 36 -4.70 -12.56 2.40
N ASN A 37 -5.05 -13.67 1.75
CA ASN A 37 -4.47 -14.99 2.03
C ASN A 37 -2.96 -15.05 1.83
N ASP A 38 -2.39 -14.19 0.99
CA ASP A 38 -0.94 -14.11 0.75
C ASP A 38 -0.20 -13.19 1.74
N GLY A 39 -0.91 -12.69 2.76
CA GLY A 39 -0.41 -11.82 3.82
C GLY A 39 -0.39 -10.33 3.44
N TYR A 40 -0.83 -9.95 2.24
CA TYR A 40 -0.97 -8.55 1.86
C TYR A 40 -2.40 -8.07 2.05
N PRO A 41 -2.62 -6.80 2.45
CA PRO A 41 -3.97 -6.26 2.54
C PRO A 41 -4.63 -6.18 1.15
N VAL A 42 -5.88 -6.57 1.08
CA VAL A 42 -6.79 -6.23 -0.02
C VAL A 42 -7.58 -5.02 0.46
N TYR A 43 -7.24 -3.85 -0.06
CA TYR A 43 -7.86 -2.62 0.40
C TYR A 43 -9.28 -2.42 -0.13
N ARG A 44 -10.11 -1.77 0.68
CA ARG A 44 -11.40 -1.19 0.25
C ARG A 44 -11.22 -0.43 -1.06
N ARG A 45 -12.10 -0.67 -2.03
CA ARG A 45 -12.21 0.10 -3.28
C ARG A 45 -13.68 0.28 -3.61
N ARG A 46 -14.12 1.53 -3.66
CA ARG A 46 -15.54 1.84 -3.90
C ARG A 46 -15.93 1.64 -5.35
N SER A 47 -17.03 0.93 -5.58
CA SER A 47 -17.65 0.80 -6.90
C SER A 47 -18.39 2.08 -7.28
N LYS A 48 -18.83 2.21 -8.53
CA LYS A 48 -19.62 3.37 -8.98
C LYS A 48 -20.92 3.52 -8.19
N GLU A 49 -21.51 2.40 -7.76
CA GLU A 49 -22.72 2.34 -6.93
C GLU A 49 -22.44 2.75 -5.47
N ASP A 50 -21.21 2.58 -4.97
CA ASP A 50 -20.74 3.03 -3.64
C ASP A 50 -20.02 4.40 -3.72
N ASN A 51 -20.52 5.33 -4.55
CA ASN A 51 -19.91 6.66 -4.74
C ASN A 51 -18.42 6.62 -5.16
N GLY A 52 -18.01 5.56 -5.85
CA GLY A 52 -16.71 5.45 -6.49
C GLY A 52 -16.60 6.40 -7.69
N ARG A 53 -15.37 6.76 -8.05
CA ARG A 53 -15.10 7.68 -9.16
C ARG A 53 -14.68 6.90 -10.39
N THR A 54 -15.06 7.43 -11.54
CA THR A 54 -14.55 6.97 -12.84
C THR A 54 -13.88 8.11 -13.57
N ILE A 55 -12.92 7.76 -14.41
CA ILE A 55 -12.24 8.69 -15.33
C ILE A 55 -12.23 8.09 -16.72
N LYS A 56 -12.23 8.96 -17.73
CA LYS A 56 -12.05 8.55 -19.11
C LYS A 56 -10.59 8.67 -19.50
N VAL A 57 -10.02 7.62 -20.07
CA VAL A 57 -8.64 7.56 -20.54
C VAL A 57 -8.63 7.14 -22.01
N LYS A 58 -7.76 7.78 -22.81
CA LYS A 58 -7.58 7.41 -24.22
C LYS A 58 -6.53 6.31 -24.35
N VAL A 59 -6.89 5.23 -25.02
CA VAL A 59 -6.01 4.11 -25.37
C VAL A 59 -6.26 3.76 -26.82
N GLN A 60 -5.21 3.72 -27.65
CA GLN A 60 -5.31 3.35 -29.07
C GLN A 60 -6.41 4.11 -29.83
N ASN A 61 -6.49 5.43 -29.61
CA ASN A 61 -7.53 6.33 -30.16
C ASN A 61 -8.97 6.04 -29.72
N GLN A 62 -9.19 5.11 -28.79
CA GLN A 62 -10.48 4.84 -28.19
C GLN A 62 -10.55 5.42 -26.77
N GLU A 63 -11.70 5.97 -26.41
CA GLU A 63 -11.94 6.48 -25.06
C GLU A 63 -12.54 5.35 -24.20
N ILE A 64 -11.88 5.04 -23.08
CA ILE A 64 -12.25 3.97 -22.16
C ILE A 64 -12.53 4.58 -20.79
N GLU A 65 -13.67 4.24 -20.19
CA GLU A 65 -13.98 4.60 -18.80
C GLU A 65 -13.35 3.56 -17.85
N ILE A 66 -12.55 4.02 -16.91
CA ILE A 66 -11.95 3.20 -15.84
C ILE A 66 -12.36 3.72 -14.47
N GLY A 67 -12.56 2.80 -13.53
CA GLY A 67 -12.93 3.13 -12.15
C GLY A 67 -11.79 2.99 -11.16
N ASN A 68 -12.17 2.94 -9.89
CA ASN A 68 -11.28 2.81 -8.74
C ASN A 68 -10.45 1.52 -8.74
N GLU A 69 -10.79 0.51 -9.54
CA GLU A 69 -10.03 -0.73 -9.73
C GLU A 69 -8.62 -0.49 -10.27
N PHE A 70 -8.43 0.61 -11.01
CA PHE A 70 -7.17 1.00 -11.63
C PHE A 70 -6.35 1.99 -10.78
N ILE A 71 -6.85 2.40 -9.62
CA ILE A 71 -6.18 3.42 -8.80
C ILE A 71 -5.06 2.80 -7.95
N VAL A 72 -3.87 3.38 -8.01
CA VAL A 72 -2.77 3.03 -7.12
C VAL A 72 -3.08 3.63 -5.73
N PRO A 73 -3.04 2.83 -4.64
CA PRO A 73 -3.32 3.34 -3.31
C PRO A 73 -2.43 4.52 -2.92
N TYR A 74 -3.03 5.52 -2.28
CA TYR A 74 -2.31 6.70 -1.79
C TYR A 74 -2.95 7.25 -0.52
N CYS A 75 -2.22 8.11 0.19
CA CYS A 75 -2.77 8.90 1.29
C CYS A 75 -2.86 10.36 0.85
N PRO A 76 -4.08 10.93 0.69
CA PRO A 76 -4.23 12.32 0.27
C PRO A 76 -3.50 13.32 1.16
N LEU A 77 -3.47 13.07 2.47
CA LEU A 77 -2.77 13.91 3.44
C LEU A 77 -1.26 13.93 3.16
N LEU A 78 -0.63 12.76 3.05
CA LEU A 78 0.80 12.66 2.76
C LEU A 78 1.13 13.21 1.37
N SER A 79 0.29 12.91 0.37
CA SER A 79 0.52 13.43 -0.98
C SER A 79 0.44 14.95 -1.05
N ARG A 80 -0.42 15.57 -0.23
CA ARG A 80 -0.52 17.03 -0.13
C ARG A 80 0.64 17.64 0.63
N ILE A 81 1.08 17.03 1.73
CA ILE A 81 2.19 17.54 2.55
C ILE A 81 3.51 17.52 1.78
N PHE A 82 3.76 16.46 1.02
CA PHE A 82 5.04 16.25 0.33
C PHE A 82 4.99 16.59 -1.16
N GLU A 83 3.86 17.10 -1.66
CA GLU A 83 3.63 17.42 -3.08
C GLU A 83 4.03 16.28 -4.04
N THR A 84 3.95 15.04 -3.55
CA THR A 84 4.42 13.85 -4.27
C THR A 84 3.55 12.66 -3.95
N HIS A 85 3.50 11.70 -4.85
CA HIS A 85 2.70 10.51 -4.64
C HIS A 85 3.37 9.55 -3.64
N ALA A 86 2.89 9.52 -2.41
CA ALA A 86 3.31 8.56 -1.41
C ALA A 86 2.51 7.25 -1.54
N ASN A 87 3.18 6.16 -1.90
CA ASN A 87 2.59 4.81 -1.81
C ASN A 87 2.50 4.42 -0.32
N VAL A 88 1.31 4.11 0.16
CA VAL A 88 1.08 3.72 1.55
C VAL A 88 0.70 2.25 1.60
N GLU A 89 1.43 1.48 2.42
CA GLU A 89 1.20 0.06 2.59
C GLU A 89 0.87 -0.29 4.05
N SER A 90 -0.28 -0.92 4.25
CA SER A 90 -0.65 -1.52 5.52
C SER A 90 0.08 -2.84 5.70
N CYS A 91 0.86 -2.96 6.77
CA CYS A 91 1.71 -4.11 7.03
C CYS A 91 1.19 -4.90 8.22
N HIS A 92 0.53 -6.03 7.96
CA HIS A 92 -0.05 -6.91 8.97
C HIS A 92 0.57 -8.32 9.00
N SER A 93 1.46 -8.64 8.07
CA SER A 93 2.15 -9.94 7.99
C SER A 93 3.67 -9.79 8.02
N ALA A 94 4.38 -10.84 8.46
CA ALA A 94 5.84 -10.91 8.35
C ALA A 94 6.34 -10.68 6.92
N LYS A 95 5.55 -11.07 5.91
CA LYS A 95 5.85 -10.85 4.49
C LYS A 95 5.80 -9.38 4.09
N SER A 96 4.77 -8.64 4.54
CA SER A 96 4.65 -7.20 4.33
C SER A 96 5.76 -6.41 5.05
N ILE A 97 6.11 -6.81 6.28
CA ILE A 97 7.25 -6.23 7.02
C ILE A 97 8.58 -6.49 6.29
N LYS A 98 8.81 -7.73 5.85
CA LYS A 98 9.99 -8.09 5.03
C LYS A 98 10.09 -7.23 3.77
N TYR A 99 8.96 -6.95 3.12
CA TYR A 99 8.91 -6.12 1.93
C TYR A 99 9.31 -4.66 2.21
N LEU A 100 8.79 -4.04 3.27
CA LEU A 100 9.23 -2.71 3.70
C LEU A 100 10.73 -2.66 4.00
N CYS A 101 11.25 -3.66 4.72
CA CYS A 101 12.67 -3.75 5.03
C CYS A 101 13.51 -3.85 3.75
N LYS A 102 13.08 -4.63 2.75
CA LYS A 102 13.75 -4.72 1.45
C LYS A 102 13.78 -3.39 0.70
N LEU A 103 12.70 -2.61 0.76
CA LEU A 103 12.63 -1.31 0.10
C LEU A 103 13.58 -0.30 0.75
N ARG A 104 13.59 -0.21 2.09
CA ARG A 104 14.45 0.72 2.82
C ARG A 104 15.94 0.39 2.68
N HIS A 105 16.29 -0.89 2.70
CA HIS A 105 17.68 -1.36 2.68
C HIS A 105 18.08 -1.89 1.30
N LYS A 106 17.46 -1.38 0.24
CA LYS A 106 17.81 -1.79 -1.12
C LYS A 106 19.27 -1.44 -1.40
N GLY A 107 20.07 -2.43 -1.80
CA GLY A 107 21.52 -2.29 -2.01
C GLY A 107 22.38 -2.53 -0.76
N SER A 108 21.78 -2.83 0.39
CA SER A 108 22.51 -3.36 1.55
C SER A 108 22.58 -4.89 1.47
N ASP A 109 23.71 -5.45 1.87
CA ASP A 109 23.93 -6.91 1.85
C ASP A 109 23.11 -7.64 2.91
N MET A 110 22.80 -6.98 4.03
CA MET A 110 22.01 -7.55 5.13
C MET A 110 21.22 -6.47 5.89
N ALA A 111 20.03 -6.82 6.37
CA ALA A 111 19.26 -6.03 7.32
C ALA A 111 18.78 -6.92 8.47
N VAL A 112 18.96 -6.48 9.72
CA VAL A 112 18.53 -7.22 10.92
C VAL A 112 17.33 -6.52 11.54
N LEU A 113 16.26 -7.30 11.76
CA LEU A 113 15.03 -6.85 12.39
C LEU A 113 14.95 -7.48 13.79
N VAL A 114 14.92 -6.65 14.84
CA VAL A 114 14.77 -7.13 16.22
C VAL A 114 13.36 -6.86 16.70
N LEU A 115 12.58 -7.91 16.92
CA LEU A 115 11.26 -7.83 17.54
C LEU A 115 11.43 -7.88 19.06
N ARG A 116 11.08 -6.79 19.74
CA ARG A 116 11.01 -6.76 21.21
C ARG A 116 9.55 -6.83 21.65
N ARG A 117 9.22 -7.81 22.48
CA ARG A 117 7.95 -7.82 23.23
C ARG A 117 8.03 -6.73 24.30
N LYS A 118 7.08 -5.78 24.32
CA LYS A 118 6.96 -4.83 25.43
C LYS A 118 6.54 -5.63 26.69
N MET A 119 7.39 -5.69 27.72
CA MET A 119 6.90 -5.97 29.07
C MET A 119 6.02 -4.78 29.51
N ARG A 120 4.91 -5.06 30.19
CA ARG A 120 3.95 -4.05 30.67
C ARG A 120 4.68 -3.02 31.53
N MET A 121 4.91 -1.82 31.01
CA MET A 121 5.28 -0.66 31.80
C MET A 121 4.01 0.02 32.29
N THR A 122 3.93 0.24 33.60
CA THR A 122 2.84 0.93 34.31
C THR A 122 2.59 2.31 33.72
N LYS A 123 1.30 2.64 33.57
CA LYS A 123 0.77 3.86 32.97
C LYS A 123 1.45 5.12 33.52
N SER A 124 2.12 5.88 32.67
CA SER A 124 2.18 7.34 32.80
C SER A 124 1.61 7.96 31.52
N ALA A 125 0.85 9.02 31.72
CA ALA A 125 -0.05 9.59 30.74
C ALA A 125 0.70 10.24 29.56
N THR A 126 0.41 9.76 28.36
CA THR A 126 0.18 10.48 27.08
C THR A 126 0.69 9.64 25.91
N SER A 127 -0.20 8.87 25.30
CA SER A 127 -0.46 8.90 23.85
C SER A 127 -1.36 7.73 23.47
N LYS A 128 -2.39 8.04 22.67
CA LYS A 128 -3.53 7.18 22.34
C LYS A 128 -3.23 6.21 21.19
N TRP A 129 -1.98 5.81 21.00
CA TRP A 129 -1.54 5.02 19.85
C TRP A 129 -1.00 3.69 20.36
N ALA A 130 -1.61 2.57 19.98
CA ALA A 130 -1.10 1.27 20.41
C ALA A 130 0.17 0.90 19.62
N ASP A 131 1.30 1.23 20.24
CA ASP A 131 2.69 1.14 19.77
C ASP A 131 3.15 -0.29 19.45
N THR A 132 3.09 -0.68 18.17
CA THR A 132 4.08 -1.65 17.67
C THR A 132 5.25 -0.82 17.14
N SER A 133 6.45 -1.03 17.66
CA SER A 133 7.66 -0.39 17.15
C SER A 133 8.67 -1.45 16.71
N VAL A 134 9.31 -1.20 15.58
CA VAL A 134 10.45 -2.00 15.12
C VAL A 134 11.67 -1.11 15.21
N LEU A 135 12.69 -1.62 15.91
CA LEU A 135 14.01 -1.01 15.96
C LEU A 135 14.89 -1.73 14.94
N MET A 136 15.34 -1.01 13.90
CA MET A 136 16.31 -1.55 12.94
C MET A 136 17.65 -0.86 13.14
N LYS A 137 18.73 -1.65 13.19
CA LYS A 137 20.10 -1.13 13.21
C LYS A 137 20.66 -1.19 11.79
N HIS A 138 21.10 -0.06 11.26
CA HIS A 138 21.78 0.03 9.97
C HIS A 138 23.01 0.94 10.11
N CYS A 139 24.19 0.44 9.72
CA CYS A 139 25.46 1.16 9.77
C CYS A 139 25.81 1.85 11.11
N GLY A 140 25.34 1.32 12.25
CA GLY A 140 25.58 1.90 13.58
C GLY A 140 24.44 2.77 14.12
N ASP A 141 23.54 3.22 13.26
CA ASP A 141 22.39 4.06 13.63
C ASP A 141 21.12 3.23 13.87
N TYR A 142 20.28 3.70 14.80
CA TYR A 142 18.99 3.09 15.12
C TYR A 142 17.85 3.83 14.41
N CYS A 143 17.22 3.16 13.45
CA CYS A 143 15.99 3.63 12.84
C CYS A 143 14.79 3.08 13.63
N HIS A 144 14.03 3.98 14.27
CA HIS A 144 12.82 3.65 15.01
C HIS A 144 11.58 3.79 14.13
N PHE A 145 11.00 2.67 13.70
CA PHE A 145 9.75 2.67 12.96
C PHE A 145 8.58 2.66 13.94
N LYS A 146 7.85 3.78 14.02
CA LYS A 146 6.54 3.83 14.67
C LYS A 146 5.49 3.41 13.65
N PHE A 147 4.81 2.30 13.92
CA PHE A 147 3.66 1.90 13.12
C PHE A 147 2.45 2.67 13.65
N MET A 148 1.88 3.54 12.81
CA MET A 148 0.60 4.18 13.14
C MET A 148 -0.49 3.12 13.13
N LYS A 149 -1.15 2.92 14.27
CA LYS A 149 -2.48 2.28 14.26
C LYS A 149 -3.48 3.32 13.79
N ASP A 150 -4.39 2.86 12.95
CA ASP A 150 -5.47 3.63 12.35
C ASP A 150 -4.93 4.77 11.47
N ILE A 151 -4.47 4.41 10.26
CA ILE A 151 -4.43 5.40 9.16
C ILE A 151 -5.90 5.62 8.80
N PRO A 152 -6.52 6.75 9.19
CA PRO A 152 -7.90 7.00 8.87
C PRO A 152 -7.90 7.26 7.37
N GLN A 153 -8.42 6.30 6.61
CA GLN A 153 -8.64 6.37 5.17
C GLN A 153 -7.33 6.36 4.33
N LEU A 154 -6.86 5.14 4.03
CA LEU A 154 -6.34 4.90 2.67
C LEU A 154 -7.50 5.17 1.71
N TYR A 155 -7.39 6.23 0.91
CA TYR A 155 -8.38 6.53 -0.11
C TYR A 155 -8.05 5.69 -1.34
N ILE A 156 -8.98 4.80 -1.68
CA ILE A 156 -9.00 4.04 -2.93
C ILE A 156 -10.45 3.84 -3.37
#